data_AF-A0A315XP44-F1
#
_entry.id   AF-A0A315XP44-F1
#
_cell.length_a   1.000
_cell.length_b   1.000
_cell.length_c   1.000
_cell.angle_alpha   90.00
_cell.angle_beta   90.00
_cell.angle_gamma   90.00
#
_symmetry.space_group_name_H-M   'P 1'
#
loop_
_entity.id
_entity.type
_entity.pdbx_description
1 polymer ?
#
loop_
_entity_poly.entity_id
_entity_poly.type
_entity_poly.pdbx_seq_one_letter_code
_entity_poly.pdbx_strand_id
1 'polypeptide(L)'
;MLENEFTDTIKITKSNGESIELDQKRIRIRENENGLMALSYIAPVFESMDIEDFFDDIVTSEEVMMDIGGTGDYNVRFRGLVDGKGKNFPQNFEHKIIFLQEPKYLDPRMNVQVTGFSRFITPEERFL
;
A
#
# COMPACT_ATOMS: atom_id res chain seq x y z
N MET A 1 31.28 -5.01 -0.59
CA MET A 1 29.88 -5.05 -1.07
C MET A 1 29.11 -4.17 -0.12
N LEU A 2 28.46 -3.11 -0.60
CA LEU A 2 27.58 -2.32 0.26
C LEU A 2 26.36 -3.19 0.54
N GLU A 3 26.21 -3.62 1.78
CA GLU A 3 24.95 -4.21 2.25
C GLU A 3 23.92 -3.09 2.16
N ASN A 4 22.93 -3.25 1.29
CA ASN A 4 21.77 -2.37 1.30
C ASN A 4 21.02 -2.67 2.60
N GLU A 5 21.06 -1.75 3.56
CA GLU A 5 20.35 -1.90 4.85
C GLU A 5 18.82 -1.94 4.66
N PHE A 6 18.32 -1.59 3.47
CA PHE A 6 16.90 -1.57 3.12
C PHE A 6 16.58 -2.54 1.99
N THR A 7 15.39 -3.13 2.06
CA THR A 7 14.83 -3.94 0.97
C THR A 7 14.16 -3.05 -0.07
N ASP A 8 14.04 -3.52 -1.31
CA ASP A 8 13.32 -2.83 -2.38
C ASP A 8 11.82 -3.20 -2.40
N THR A 9 11.25 -3.60 -1.25
CA THR A 9 9.91 -4.18 -1.16
C THR A 9 9.04 -3.52 -0.10
N ILE A 10 7.73 -3.49 -0.37
CA ILE A 10 6.72 -3.26 0.66
C ILE A 10 6.10 -4.61 0.98
N LYS A 11 6.22 -5.05 2.23
CA LYS A 11 5.63 -6.29 2.73
C LYS A 11 4.32 -6.00 3.45
N ILE A 12 3.29 -6.77 3.18
CA ILE A 12 2.01 -6.73 3.92
C ILE A 12 1.79 -8.12 4.52
N THR A 13 1.54 -8.19 5.82
CA THR A 13 1.35 -9.43 6.57
C THR A 13 0.00 -9.41 7.27
N LYS A 14 -0.82 -10.44 7.03
CA LYS A 14 -2.11 -10.66 7.69
C LYS A 14 -1.91 -11.12 9.14
N SER A 15 -3.00 -11.07 9.91
CA SER A 15 -3.08 -11.58 11.28
C SER A 15 -2.76 -13.08 11.39
N ASN A 16 -3.04 -13.86 10.34
CA ASN A 16 -2.77 -15.30 10.25
C ASN A 16 -1.29 -15.64 9.89
N GLY A 17 -0.45 -14.62 9.65
CA GLY A 17 0.96 -14.77 9.28
C GLY A 17 1.23 -14.91 7.78
N GLU A 18 0.20 -14.97 6.93
CA GLU A 18 0.34 -14.91 5.48
C GLU A 18 0.86 -13.54 5.06
N SER A 19 1.79 -13.49 4.10
CA SER A 19 2.37 -12.22 3.66
C SER A 19 2.55 -12.13 2.14
N ILE A 20 2.40 -10.93 1.61
CA ILE A 20 2.72 -10.59 0.22
C ILE A 20 3.82 -9.51 0.19
N GLU A 21 4.73 -9.61 -0.77
CA GLU A 21 5.79 -8.63 -1.00
C GLU A 21 5.58 -7.96 -2.36
N LEU A 22 5.62 -6.63 -2.36
CA LEU A 22 5.36 -5.79 -3.52
C LEU A 22 6.62 -5.00 -3.87
N ASP A 23 7.02 -5.00 -5.16
CA ASP A 23 8.19 -4.26 -5.62
C ASP A 23 7.97 -2.75 -5.48
N GLN A 24 8.70 -2.12 -4.55
CA GLN A 24 8.55 -0.71 -4.22
C GLN A 24 8.75 0.20 -5.44
N LYS A 25 9.54 -0.21 -6.44
CA LYS A 25 9.79 0.56 -7.66
C LYS A 25 8.54 0.73 -8.53
N ARG A 26 7.54 -0.14 -8.36
CA ARG A 26 6.27 -0.12 -9.09
C ARG A 26 5.10 0.44 -8.26
N ILE A 27 5.37 0.86 -7.02
CA ILE A 27 4.37 1.43 -6.11
C ILE A 27 4.49 2.94 -6.12
N ARG A 28 3.33 3.60 -6.19
CA ARG A 28 3.19 5.02 -5.84
C ARG A 28 2.28 5.14 -4.64
N ILE A 29 2.83 5.67 -3.54
CA ILE A 29 2.08 5.91 -2.30
C ILE A 29 1.53 7.33 -2.31
N ARG A 30 0.25 7.48 -1.96
CA ARG A 30 -0.36 8.76 -1.63
C ARG A 30 -1.14 8.64 -0.34
N GLU A 31 -1.13 9.65 0.50
CA GLU A 31 -1.80 9.67 1.80
C GLU A 31 -2.64 10.93 1.91
N ASN A 32 -3.86 10.85 2.45
CA ASN A 32 -4.65 12.05 2.76
C ASN A 32 -4.45 12.52 4.20
N GLU A 33 -5.01 13.69 4.54
CA GLU A 33 -4.96 14.26 5.90
C GLU A 33 -5.62 13.38 6.97
N ASN A 34 -6.44 12.40 6.56
CA ASN A 34 -7.11 11.42 7.42
C ASN A 34 -6.35 10.09 7.52
N GLY A 35 -5.09 10.06 7.09
CA GLY A 35 -4.22 8.87 7.10
C GLY A 35 -4.66 7.71 6.23
N LEU A 36 -5.56 7.95 5.27
CA LEU A 36 -5.89 6.98 4.22
C LEU A 36 -4.76 7.00 3.20
N MET A 37 -4.03 5.90 3.15
CA MET A 37 -3.02 5.60 2.17
C MET A 37 -3.62 4.86 0.98
N ALA A 38 -3.22 5.26 -0.22
CA ALA A 38 -3.48 4.59 -1.47
C ALA A 38 -2.14 4.15 -2.06
N LEU A 39 -1.92 2.84 -2.11
CA LEU A 39 -0.76 2.22 -2.75
C LEU A 39 -1.18 1.86 -4.17
N SER A 40 -0.82 2.70 -5.13
CA SER A 40 -1.05 2.46 -6.55
C SER A 40 0.07 1.56 -7.09
N TYR A 41 -0.24 0.29 -7.36
CA TYR A 41 0.71 -0.71 -7.84
C TYR A 41 0.44 -1.07 -9.30
N ILE A 42 1.45 -0.90 -10.14
CA ILE A 42 1.40 -1.30 -11.56
C ILE A 42 2.14 -2.63 -11.67
N ALA A 43 1.39 -3.72 -11.80
CA ALA A 43 1.93 -5.07 -11.69
C ALA A 43 1.67 -5.87 -12.97
N PRO A 44 2.52 -6.85 -13.31
CA PRO A 44 2.16 -7.91 -14.22
C PRO A 44 0.86 -8.59 -13.81
N VAL A 45 0.10 -9.11 -14.77
CA VAL A 45 -1.18 -9.77 -14.52
C VAL A 45 -1.07 -10.90 -13.47
N PHE A 46 0.00 -11.69 -13.50
CA PHE A 46 0.17 -12.78 -12.51
C PHE A 46 0.35 -12.26 -11.08
N GLU A 47 1.17 -11.22 -10.88
CA GLU A 47 1.31 -10.59 -9.56
C GLU A 47 0.00 -9.91 -9.14
N SER A 48 -0.79 -9.43 -10.10
CA SER A 48 -2.11 -8.84 -9.83
C SER A 48 -3.10 -9.87 -9.31
N MET A 49 -3.08 -11.10 -9.86
CA MET A 49 -3.86 -12.23 -9.37
C MET A 49 -3.43 -12.61 -7.95
N ASP A 50 -2.12 -12.69 -7.69
CA ASP A 50 -1.60 -12.99 -6.35
C ASP A 50 -2.06 -11.94 -5.31
N ILE A 51 -2.14 -10.66 -5.71
CA ILE A 51 -2.67 -9.58 -4.86
C ILE A 51 -4.17 -9.74 -4.61
N GLU A 52 -4.95 -10.07 -5.64
CA GLU A 52 -6.38 -10.32 -5.49
C GLU A 52 -6.63 -11.49 -4.54
N ASP A 53 -5.97 -12.62 -4.76
CA ASP A 53 -6.08 -13.81 -3.91
C ASP A 53 -5.66 -13.50 -2.46
N PHE A 54 -4.58 -12.72 -2.28
CA PHE A 54 -4.15 -12.29 -0.95
C PHE A 54 -5.20 -11.41 -0.25
N PHE A 55 -5.99 -10.60 -0.96
CA PHE A 55 -6.98 -9.72 -0.33
C PHE A 55 -8.44 -10.20 -0.45
N ASP A 56 -8.71 -11.38 -1.03
CA ASP A 56 -10.08 -11.87 -1.25
C ASP A 56 -10.80 -12.22 0.06
N ASP A 57 -10.06 -12.75 1.05
CA ASP A 57 -10.61 -13.20 2.33
C ASP A 57 -10.50 -12.19 3.47
N ILE A 58 -9.89 -11.02 3.22
CA ILE A 58 -9.69 -10.01 4.27
C ILE A 58 -10.95 -9.15 4.46
N VAL A 59 -11.35 -8.96 5.72
CA VAL A 59 -12.50 -8.09 6.02
C VAL A 59 -12.07 -6.63 5.97
N THR A 60 -12.91 -5.75 5.41
CA THR A 60 -12.66 -4.31 5.49
C THR A 60 -12.53 -3.87 6.95
N SER A 61 -11.46 -3.15 7.28
CA SER A 61 -11.02 -2.75 8.62
C SER A 61 -10.24 -3.80 9.42
N GLU A 62 -9.92 -4.95 8.84
CA GLU A 62 -8.99 -5.88 9.45
C GLU A 62 -7.59 -5.25 9.54
N GLU A 63 -6.89 -5.62 10.61
CA GLU A 63 -5.56 -5.14 10.93
C GLU A 63 -4.51 -5.96 10.18
N VAL A 64 -3.59 -5.27 9.51
CA VAL A 64 -2.45 -5.87 8.82
C VAL A 64 -1.18 -5.15 9.25
N MET A 65 -0.08 -5.88 9.27
CA MET A 65 1.25 -5.31 9.44
C MET A 65 1.80 -4.96 8.07
N MET A 66 2.37 -3.78 7.92
CA MET A 66 3.01 -3.36 6.68
C MET A 66 4.44 -2.94 7.03
N ASP A 67 5.40 -3.30 6.18
CA ASP A 67 6.82 -2.92 6.30
C ASP A 67 7.26 -2.32 4.97
N ILE A 68 7.83 -1.10 4.99
CA ILE A 68 8.42 -0.45 3.81
C ILE A 68 9.93 -0.62 3.90
N GLY A 69 10.50 -1.36 2.96
CA GLY A 69 11.95 -1.42 2.78
C GLY A 69 12.71 -2.00 3.97
N GLY A 70 12.09 -2.81 4.83
CA GLY A 70 12.74 -3.38 6.00
C GLY A 70 12.94 -2.36 7.14
N THR A 71 12.17 -1.27 7.15
CA THR A 71 12.25 -0.24 8.19
C THR A 71 11.51 -0.62 9.47
N GLY A 72 10.75 -1.72 9.42
CA GLY A 72 10.03 -2.29 10.55
C GLY A 72 8.53 -2.26 10.35
N ASP A 73 7.83 -3.13 11.09
CA ASP A 73 6.40 -3.31 10.93
C ASP A 73 5.60 -2.15 11.57
N TYR A 74 4.70 -1.57 10.79
CA TYR A 74 3.71 -0.62 11.26
C TYR A 74 2.29 -1.15 11.00
N ASN A 75 1.43 -0.86 11.97
CA ASN A 75 0.07 -1.37 12.03
C ASN A 75 -0.87 -0.50 11.20
N VAL A 76 -1.61 -1.10 10.26
CA VAL A 76 -2.58 -0.40 9.41
C VAL A 76 -3.84 -1.23 9.26
N ARG A 77 -4.94 -0.57 8.90
CA ARG A 77 -6.20 -1.26 8.59
C ARG A 77 -6.44 -1.32 7.10
N PHE A 78 -6.80 -2.50 6.62
CA PHE A 78 -7.22 -2.68 5.24
C PHE A 78 -8.55 -1.95 4.97
N ARG A 79 -8.62 -1.21 3.87
CA ARG A 79 -9.81 -0.44 3.48
C ARG A 79 -10.41 -0.86 2.14
N GLY A 80 -9.71 -1.67 1.37
CA GLY A 80 -10.20 -2.21 0.11
C GLY A 80 -9.11 -2.31 -0.94
N LEU A 81 -9.38 -3.15 -1.94
CA LEU A 81 -8.62 -3.30 -3.17
C LEU A 81 -9.51 -2.88 -4.33
N VAL A 82 -9.01 -2.05 -5.24
CA VAL A 82 -9.76 -1.66 -6.46
C VAL A 82 -8.85 -1.62 -7.67
N ASP A 83 -9.46 -1.76 -8.85
CA ASP A 83 -8.79 -1.49 -10.12
C ASP A 83 -8.60 0.01 -10.33
N GLY A 84 -7.36 0.39 -10.58
CA GLY A 84 -7.01 1.75 -10.91
C GLY A 84 -7.31 2.06 -12.37
N LYS A 85 -8.07 3.12 -12.61
CA LYS A 85 -8.39 3.59 -13.97
C LYS A 85 -7.17 4.27 -14.59
N GLY A 86 -6.47 3.57 -15.48
CA GLY A 86 -5.41 4.14 -16.30
C GLY A 86 -5.58 3.76 -17.76
N LYS A 87 -5.14 4.65 -18.65
CA LYS A 87 -4.98 4.38 -20.08
C LYS A 87 -3.47 4.51 -20.31
N ASN A 88 -2.83 3.50 -20.90
CA ASN A 88 -1.38 3.44 -21.22
C ASN A 88 -0.48 2.64 -20.25
N PHE A 89 -0.95 1.51 -19.71
CA PHE A 89 -0.02 0.52 -19.12
C PHE A 89 0.57 -0.36 -20.24
N PRO A 90 1.79 -0.91 -20.05
CA PRO A 90 2.32 -1.94 -20.94
C PRO A 90 1.34 -3.12 -21.07
N GLN A 91 1.41 -3.83 -22.20
CA GLN A 91 0.61 -5.04 -22.39
C GLN A 91 0.96 -6.06 -21.29
N ASN A 92 -0.05 -6.69 -20.69
CA ASN A 92 0.04 -7.63 -19.54
C ASN A 92 0.38 -6.99 -18.19
N PHE A 93 0.15 -5.68 -18.04
CA PHE A 93 0.17 -5.03 -16.73
C PHE A 93 -1.23 -4.53 -16.36
N GLU A 94 -1.55 -4.69 -15.08
CA GLU A 94 -2.73 -4.13 -14.45
C GLU A 94 -2.33 -3.09 -13.41
N HIS A 95 -3.31 -2.31 -12.99
CA HIS A 95 -3.14 -1.30 -11.96
C HIS A 95 -4.09 -1.61 -10.83
N LYS A 96 -3.53 -2.00 -9.69
CA LYS A 96 -4.27 -2.23 -8.45
C LYS A 96 -4.02 -1.08 -7.49
N ILE A 97 -5.04 -0.66 -6.78
CA ILE A 97 -4.95 0.34 -5.72
C ILE A 97 -5.36 -0.31 -4.42
N ILE A 98 -4.40 -0.45 -3.51
CA ILE A 98 -4.61 -0.98 -2.15
C ILE A 98 -4.84 0.21 -1.23
N PHE A 99 -5.97 0.23 -0.54
CA PHE A 99 -6.26 1.25 0.47
C PHE A 99 -5.95 0.73 1.86
N LEU A 100 -5.13 1.48 2.59
CA LEU A 100 -4.73 1.20 3.97
C LEU A 100 -4.95 2.45 4.80
N GLN A 101 -5.24 2.33 6.09
CA GLN A 101 -5.41 3.49 6.96
C GLN A 101 -4.73 3.28 8.31
N GLU A 102 -3.98 4.28 8.75
CA GLU A 102 -3.37 4.23 10.09
C GLU A 102 -4.45 4.31 11.19
N PRO A 103 -4.33 3.52 12.27
CA PRO A 103 -5.29 3.51 13.37
C PRO A 103 -5.49 4.87 14.06
N LYS A 104 -4.45 5.72 14.08
CA LYS A 104 -4.46 7.01 14.80
C LYS A 104 -5.44 8.04 14.23
N TYR A 105 -5.85 7.88 12.96
CA TYR A 105 -6.83 8.75 12.30
C TYR A 105 -8.24 8.17 12.29
N LEU A 106 -8.45 7.04 12.98
CA LEU A 106 -9.77 6.46 13.22
C LEU A 106 -10.42 7.12 14.43
N ASP A 107 -10.60 8.44 14.41
CA ASP A 107 -11.44 9.09 15.42
C ASP A 107 -12.92 8.87 15.03
N PRO A 108 -13.71 8.12 15.84
CA PRO A 108 -15.13 7.89 15.56
C PRO A 108 -15.98 9.17 15.58
N ARG A 109 -15.43 10.32 15.99
CA ARG A 109 -16.09 11.63 16.00
C ARG A 109 -15.73 12.49 14.77
N MET A 110 -14.68 12.15 14.05
CA MET A 110 -14.19 12.91 12.89
C MET A 110 -14.86 12.42 11.61
N ASN A 111 -16.15 12.73 11.44
CA ASN A 111 -16.89 12.55 10.19
C ASN A 111 -16.57 13.64 9.15
N VAL A 112 -15.29 13.97 8.95
CA VAL A 112 -14.89 14.87 7.87
C VAL A 112 -13.97 14.10 6.94
N GLN A 113 -14.55 13.46 5.92
CA GLN A 113 -13.80 13.00 4.76
C GLN A 113 -13.32 14.24 3.98
N VAL A 114 -12.13 14.74 4.30
CA VAL A 114 -11.43 15.64 3.39
C VAL A 114 -10.91 14.79 2.24
N THR A 115 -11.56 14.90 1.09
CA THR A 115 -11.19 14.15 -0.11
C THR A 115 -9.99 14.81 -0.78
N GLY A 116 -8.78 14.34 -0.50
CA GLY A 116 -7.57 14.76 -1.21
C GLY A 116 -6.34 13.99 -0.75
N PHE A 117 -5.59 13.38 -1.67
CA PHE A 117 -4.35 12.66 -1.34
C PHE A 117 -3.12 13.53 -1.62
N SER A 118 -2.26 13.67 -0.62
CA SER A 118 -0.91 14.21 -0.71
C SER A 118 0.07 13.09 -1.12
N ARG A 119 1.11 13.43 -1.88
CA ARG A 119 2.19 12.46 -2.20
C ARG A 119 3.05 12.27 -0.96
N PHE A 120 3.31 11.02 -0.58
CA PHE A 120 4.33 10.72 0.43
C PHE A 120 5.71 10.94 -0.20
N ILE A 121 6.55 11.76 0.42
CA ILE A 121 7.92 12.05 -0.02
C ILE A 121 8.85 11.25 0.87
N THR A 122 9.62 10.33 0.31
CA THR A 122 10.59 9.56 1.09
C THR A 122 11.72 10.48 1.59
N PRO A 123 12.46 10.11 2.66
CA PRO A 123 13.59 10.91 3.14
C PRO A 123 14.61 11.25 2.05
N GLU A 124 14.81 10.35 1.09
CA GLU A 124 15.73 10.51 -0.05
C GLU A 124 15.26 11.58 -1.06
N GLU A 125 13.95 11.69 -1.28
CA GLU A 125 13.35 12.68 -2.18
C GLU A 125 13.29 14.09 -1.55
N ARG A 126 13.61 14.23 -0.26
CA ARG A 126 13.54 15.51 0.48
C ARG A 126 14.76 16.41 0.29
N PHE A 127 15.83 15.88 -0.32
CA PHE A 127 17.13 16.55 -0.48
C PHE A 127 17.59 16.71 -1.95
N LEU A 128 16.70 16.46 -2.91
CA LEU A 128 16.89 16.82 -4.33
C LEU A 128 16.24 18.18 -4.63
#